data_AF-A0A967GWV3-F1
#
_entry.id   AF-A0A967GWV3-F1
#
_cell.length_a   1.000
_cell.length_b   1.000
_cell.length_c   1.000
_cell.angle_alpha   90.00
_cell.angle_beta   90.00
_cell.angle_gamma   90.00
#
_symmetry.space_group_name_H-M   'P 1'
#
loop_
_entity.id
_entity.type
_entity.pdbx_description
1 polymer ?
#
loop_
_entity_poly.entity_id
_entity_poly.type
_entity_poly.pdbx_seq_one_letter_code
_entity_poly.pdbx_strand_id
1 'polypeptide(L)'
;LRWKQVQDAPVITKGAFDSQNNAFWSVSEKRYVCYFRVFREGKRWIARTTSHDFVNWSGPVDLELDGKPREQLYTNQFDPYPRAPHIYLGLPTRFLPGRRVVTPEEARQIGTPTKWNYVNDCTDIQLAAARGGADFSRTFLEAFIRPGADLRNWTSRSNYAARGIVQTGDRELSIYVKHHSGYKSIHLKRYTIRPDGFVSVQAPYEG
;
A
#
# COMPACT_ATOMS: atom_id res chain seq x y z
N LEU A 1 19.39 -2.19 -18.38
CA LEU A 1 19.61 -2.42 -16.93
C LEU A 1 20.40 -3.71 -16.75
N ARG A 2 21.53 -3.69 -16.02
CA ARG A 2 22.31 -4.88 -15.65
C ARG A 2 22.29 -5.02 -14.13
N TRP A 3 21.86 -6.17 -13.62
CA TRP A 3 21.75 -6.43 -12.19
C TRP A 3 22.85 -7.42 -11.76
N LYS A 4 23.42 -7.20 -10.57
CA LYS A 4 24.35 -8.11 -9.91
C LYS A 4 23.88 -8.34 -8.48
N GLN A 5 23.78 -9.59 -8.08
CA GLN A 5 23.48 -9.95 -6.70
C GLN A 5 24.65 -9.54 -5.80
N VAL A 6 24.34 -8.84 -4.71
CA VAL A 6 25.35 -8.32 -3.76
C VAL A 6 25.90 -9.45 -2.88
N GLN A 7 25.03 -10.35 -2.41
CA GLN A 7 25.36 -11.50 -1.57
C GLN A 7 24.26 -12.58 -1.65
N ASP A 8 24.58 -13.81 -1.23
CA ASP A 8 23.64 -14.95 -1.22
C ASP A 8 22.59 -14.84 -0.10
N ALA A 9 23.02 -14.42 1.09
CA ALA A 9 22.14 -14.33 2.26
C ALA A 9 21.19 -13.12 2.17
N PRO A 10 19.93 -13.24 2.63
CA PRO A 10 19.00 -12.11 2.68
C PRO A 10 19.50 -11.02 3.65
N VAL A 11 19.32 -9.76 3.27
CA VAL A 11 19.75 -8.59 4.07
C VAL A 11 18.78 -8.22 5.20
N ILE A 12 17.51 -8.65 5.10
CA ILE A 12 16.51 -8.50 6.17
C ILE A 12 15.87 -9.87 6.41
N THR A 13 15.92 -10.35 7.65
CA THR A 13 15.46 -11.70 8.03
C THR A 13 14.31 -11.71 9.03
N LYS A 14 13.97 -10.55 9.62
CA LYS A 14 12.90 -10.41 10.60
C LYS A 14 11.69 -9.74 9.98
N GLY A 15 10.73 -10.51 9.47
CA GLY A 15 9.52 -10.02 8.82
C GLY A 15 8.66 -11.15 8.25
N ALA A 16 7.51 -10.82 7.67
CA ALA A 16 6.65 -11.82 7.03
C ALA A 16 6.97 -12.05 5.53
N PHE A 17 7.46 -11.00 4.83
CA PHE A 17 7.99 -11.02 3.46
C PHE A 17 7.14 -11.62 2.32
N ASP A 18 5.85 -11.88 2.53
CA ASP A 18 4.88 -12.34 1.53
C ASP A 18 4.08 -11.18 0.89
N SER A 19 4.63 -9.97 0.95
CA SER A 19 4.12 -8.76 0.28
C SER A 19 5.30 -7.91 -0.23
N GLN A 20 5.01 -6.82 -0.94
CA GLN A 20 6.04 -5.91 -1.41
C GLN A 20 6.73 -5.23 -0.21
N ASN A 21 8.06 -5.38 -0.14
CA ASN A 21 8.93 -4.75 0.86
C ASN A 21 9.58 -3.53 0.21
N ASN A 22 9.30 -2.34 0.73
CA ASN A 22 9.62 -1.09 0.07
C ASN A 22 10.85 -0.46 0.68
N ALA A 23 12.00 -0.70 0.05
CA ALA A 23 13.28 -0.10 0.43
C ALA A 23 13.63 1.10 -0.45
N PHE A 24 14.02 2.21 0.17
CA PHE A 24 14.44 3.44 -0.52
C PHE A 24 15.46 4.22 0.32
N TRP A 25 16.18 5.15 -0.32
CA TRP A 25 17.04 6.10 0.39
C TRP A 25 16.19 7.22 0.99
N SER A 26 16.24 7.39 2.30
CA SER A 26 15.64 8.55 2.97
C SER A 26 16.62 9.72 2.95
N VAL A 27 16.21 10.83 2.34
CA VAL A 27 16.99 12.07 2.35
C VAL A 27 17.00 12.75 3.71
N SER A 28 15.90 12.67 4.47
CA SER A 28 15.77 13.31 5.79
C SER A 28 16.53 12.54 6.87
N GLU A 29 16.59 11.22 6.78
CA GLU A 29 17.25 10.35 7.76
C GLU A 29 18.68 9.96 7.36
N LYS A 30 19.10 10.31 6.14
CA LYS A 30 20.42 10.03 5.54
C LYS A 30 20.81 8.55 5.65
N ARG A 31 19.86 7.67 5.34
CA ARG A 31 20.01 6.23 5.41
C ARG A 31 18.97 5.54 4.54
N TYR A 32 19.21 4.29 4.21
CA TYR A 32 18.18 3.45 3.62
C TYR A 32 17.14 3.09 4.66
N VAL A 33 15.88 3.08 4.23
CA VAL A 33 14.74 2.67 5.03
C VAL A 33 13.98 1.61 4.26
N CYS A 34 13.39 0.65 4.95
CA CYS A 34 12.53 -0.37 4.36
C CYS A 34 11.25 -0.52 5.17
N TYR A 35 10.11 -0.38 4.51
CA TYR A 35 8.78 -0.62 5.08
C TYR A 35 8.24 -1.96 4.59
N PHE A 36 7.85 -2.83 5.52
CA PHE A 36 7.45 -4.19 5.21
C PHE A 36 6.41 -4.72 6.21
N ARG A 37 5.84 -5.88 5.89
CA ARG A 37 4.76 -6.44 6.69
C ARG A 37 5.28 -7.29 7.86
N VAL A 38 4.63 -7.15 9.01
CA VAL A 38 4.75 -8.05 10.16
C VAL A 38 3.37 -8.48 10.64
N PHE A 39 3.30 -9.40 11.62
CA PHE A 39 2.06 -9.73 12.32
C PHE A 39 2.18 -9.34 13.79
N ARG A 40 1.12 -8.76 14.34
CA ARG A 40 0.90 -8.68 15.79
C ARG A 40 -0.55 -8.99 16.08
N GLU A 41 -0.79 -9.79 17.11
CA GLU A 41 -2.14 -10.11 17.61
C GLU A 41 -3.06 -10.64 16.50
N GLY A 42 -2.53 -11.51 15.63
CA GLY A 42 -3.28 -12.09 14.50
C GLY A 42 -3.64 -11.10 13.38
N LYS A 43 -3.18 -9.85 13.45
CA LYS A 43 -3.41 -8.81 12.44
C LYS A 43 -2.13 -8.46 11.69
N ARG A 44 -2.28 -8.24 10.39
CA ARG A 44 -1.22 -7.73 9.52
C ARG A 44 -0.89 -6.29 9.88
N TRP A 45 0.40 -6.02 9.99
CA TRP A 45 0.96 -4.75 10.42
C TRP A 45 2.07 -4.29 9.49
N ILE A 46 2.47 -3.02 9.66
CA ILE A 46 3.61 -2.44 8.95
C ILE A 46 4.70 -2.18 9.97
N ALA A 47 5.90 -2.65 9.67
CA ALA A 47 7.12 -2.30 10.38
C ALA A 47 8.09 -1.60 9.44
N ARG A 48 9.04 -0.90 10.03
CA ARG A 48 10.17 -0.28 9.34
C ARG A 48 11.49 -0.82 9.89
N THR A 49 12.51 -0.80 9.05
CA THR A 49 13.91 -0.99 9.44
C THR A 49 14.78 0.00 8.67
N THR A 50 15.98 0.26 9.17
CA THR A 50 16.93 1.19 8.57
C THR A 50 18.32 0.58 8.39
N SER A 51 19.07 1.07 7.42
CA SER A 51 20.43 0.64 7.10
C SER A 51 21.25 1.80 6.54
N HIS A 52 22.53 1.88 6.89
CA HIS A 52 23.43 2.87 6.32
C HIS A 52 24.03 2.45 4.98
N ASP A 53 24.05 1.15 4.66
CA ASP A 53 24.80 0.56 3.54
C ASP A 53 23.97 -0.39 2.66
N PHE A 54 22.66 -0.53 2.94
CA PHE A 54 21.72 -1.45 2.29
C PHE A 54 21.96 -2.95 2.54
N VAL A 55 23.01 -3.29 3.29
CA VAL A 55 23.42 -4.67 3.60
C VAL A 55 23.11 -5.01 5.05
N ASN A 56 23.50 -4.12 5.97
CA ASN A 56 23.33 -4.28 7.41
C ASN A 56 22.11 -3.49 7.88
N TRP A 57 21.05 -4.21 8.28
CA TRP A 57 19.78 -3.62 8.69
C TRP A 57 19.55 -3.75 10.19
N SER A 58 19.00 -2.68 10.77
CA SER A 58 18.57 -2.63 12.17
C SER A 58 17.36 -3.53 12.44
N GLY A 59 17.03 -3.73 13.72
CA GLY A 59 15.81 -4.44 14.11
C GLY A 59 14.54 -3.76 13.58
N PRO A 60 13.47 -4.53 13.26
CA PRO A 60 12.18 -3.95 12.92
C PRO A 60 11.63 -3.11 14.06
N VAL A 61 11.09 -1.95 13.71
CA VAL A 61 10.26 -1.12 14.58
C VAL A 61 8.87 -1.08 13.98
N ASP A 62 7.86 -1.42 14.77
CA ASP A 62 6.47 -1.35 14.34
C ASP A 62 6.07 0.10 14.09
N LEU A 63 5.22 0.35 13.10
CA LEU A 63 4.65 1.67 12.95
C LEU A 63 3.52 1.91 13.97
N GLU A 64 3.49 3.09 14.57
CA GLU A 64 2.55 3.43 15.65
C GLU A 64 1.16 3.82 15.14
N LEU A 65 0.13 3.50 15.92
CA LEU A 65 -1.27 3.69 15.50
C LEU A 65 -1.78 5.12 15.52
N ASP A 66 -1.11 6.01 16.25
CA ASP A 66 -1.60 7.37 16.55
C ASP A 66 -3.07 7.34 17.03
N GLY A 67 -3.38 6.41 17.96
CA GLY A 67 -4.72 6.19 18.50
C GLY A 67 -5.77 5.64 17.52
N LYS A 68 -5.42 5.36 16.25
CA LYS A 68 -6.33 4.82 15.24
C LYS A 68 -6.60 3.32 15.45
N PRO A 69 -7.72 2.77 14.95
CA PRO A 69 -8.03 1.36 15.12
C PRO A 69 -7.06 0.45 14.36
N ARG A 70 -6.87 -0.75 14.92
CA ARG A 70 -6.02 -1.80 14.32
C ARG A 70 -6.75 -2.51 13.18
N GLU A 71 -6.25 -2.35 11.95
CA GLU A 71 -6.79 -2.93 10.72
C GLU A 71 -5.83 -3.97 10.10
N GLN A 72 -6.28 -4.75 9.13
CA GLN A 72 -5.44 -5.73 8.41
C GLN A 72 -4.70 -5.03 7.26
N LEU A 73 -3.58 -4.36 7.54
CA LEU A 73 -2.80 -3.64 6.53
C LEU A 73 -1.82 -4.59 5.82
N TYR A 74 -1.97 -4.77 4.51
CA TYR A 74 -1.28 -5.81 3.73
C TYR A 74 0.00 -5.33 3.04
N THR A 75 -0.14 -4.64 1.89
CA THR A 75 0.93 -3.85 1.26
C THR A 75 0.91 -2.43 1.83
N ASN A 76 2.04 -1.73 1.82
CA ASN A 76 2.14 -0.37 2.37
C ASN A 76 2.46 0.71 1.31
N GLN A 77 3.24 0.35 0.28
CA GLN A 77 3.73 1.26 -0.77
C GLN A 77 4.28 2.61 -0.28
N PHE A 78 4.93 2.64 0.89
CA PHE A 78 5.65 3.83 1.32
C PHE A 78 6.82 4.11 0.37
N ASP A 79 6.88 5.36 -0.11
CA ASP A 79 7.98 5.89 -0.93
C ASP A 79 8.09 7.41 -0.70
N PRO A 80 9.26 8.03 -0.94
CA PRO A 80 9.42 9.47 -0.86
C PRO A 80 8.46 10.18 -1.83
N TYR A 81 7.77 11.20 -1.34
CA TYR A 81 6.93 12.01 -2.20
C TYR A 81 7.81 12.80 -3.18
N PRO A 82 7.66 12.67 -4.52
CA PRO A 82 8.60 13.22 -5.49
C PRO A 82 8.85 14.73 -5.35
N ARG A 83 7.85 15.49 -4.87
CA ARG A 83 7.93 16.95 -4.72
C ARG A 83 8.33 17.42 -3.32
N ALA A 84 8.31 16.53 -2.33
CA ALA A 84 8.84 16.79 -0.99
C ALA A 84 9.44 15.50 -0.40
N PRO A 85 10.66 15.08 -0.83
CA PRO A 85 11.20 13.76 -0.52
C PRO A 85 11.47 13.47 0.97
N HIS A 86 11.38 14.49 1.82
CA HIS A 86 11.44 14.35 3.27
C HIS A 86 10.11 13.85 3.88
N ILE A 87 9.04 13.79 3.10
CA ILE A 87 7.73 13.20 3.43
C ILE A 87 7.58 11.90 2.63
N TYR A 88 7.15 10.84 3.27
CA TYR A 88 6.84 9.57 2.62
C TYR A 88 5.33 9.41 2.55
N LEU A 89 4.82 9.09 1.38
CA LEU A 89 3.42 8.73 1.21
C LEU A 89 3.33 7.22 1.06
N GLY A 90 2.38 6.63 1.78
CA GLY A 90 2.03 5.22 1.70
C GLY A 90 0.63 5.06 1.12
N LEU A 91 0.44 3.96 0.40
CA LEU A 91 -0.85 3.50 -0.11
C LEU A 91 -1.18 2.14 0.52
N PRO A 92 -1.37 2.06 1.85
CA PRO A 92 -1.58 0.77 2.49
C PRO A 92 -2.88 0.13 2.02
N THR A 93 -2.78 -1.12 1.58
CA THR A 93 -3.94 -1.92 1.23
C THR A 93 -4.57 -2.46 2.50
N ARG A 94 -5.79 -2.02 2.81
CA ARG A 94 -6.59 -2.58 3.89
C ARG A 94 -7.34 -3.78 3.38
N PHE A 95 -7.12 -4.90 4.04
CA PHE A 95 -7.79 -6.17 3.81
C PHE A 95 -9.00 -6.31 4.74
N LEU A 96 -10.14 -6.70 4.20
CA LEU A 96 -11.40 -6.78 4.95
C LEU A 96 -11.87 -8.25 4.97
N PRO A 97 -11.32 -9.08 5.87
CA PRO A 97 -11.71 -10.49 5.95
C PRO A 97 -13.19 -10.62 6.30
N GLY A 98 -13.90 -11.52 5.62
CA GLY A 98 -15.33 -11.74 5.82
C GLY A 98 -16.24 -10.69 5.18
N ARG A 99 -15.67 -9.61 4.60
CA ARG A 99 -16.44 -8.58 3.90
C ARG A 99 -16.78 -9.06 2.49
N ARG A 100 -17.83 -9.86 2.39
CA ARG A 100 -18.44 -10.24 1.12
C ARG A 100 -19.25 -9.07 0.55
N VAL A 101 -18.88 -8.60 -0.64
CA VAL A 101 -19.62 -7.54 -1.36
C VAL A 101 -20.40 -8.12 -2.54
N VAL A 102 -19.84 -9.13 -3.22
CA VAL A 102 -20.45 -9.74 -4.40
C VAL A 102 -21.36 -10.90 -4.00
N THR A 103 -22.60 -10.91 -4.49
CA THR A 103 -23.58 -11.99 -4.27
C THR A 103 -23.15 -13.31 -4.93
N PRO A 104 -23.72 -14.47 -4.56
CA PRO A 104 -23.38 -15.73 -5.23
C PRO A 104 -23.66 -15.71 -6.73
N GLU A 105 -24.73 -15.02 -7.14
CA GLU A 105 -25.13 -14.92 -8.53
C GLU A 105 -24.19 -14.02 -9.32
N GLU A 106 -23.90 -12.81 -8.84
CA GLU A 106 -22.93 -11.93 -9.47
C GLU A 106 -21.55 -12.59 -9.56
N ALA A 107 -21.12 -13.32 -8.53
CA ALA A 107 -19.85 -14.03 -8.52
C ALA A 107 -19.78 -15.11 -9.62
N ARG A 108 -20.89 -15.81 -9.90
CA ARG A 108 -20.98 -16.73 -11.04
C ARG A 108 -20.90 -15.96 -12.36
N GLN A 109 -21.65 -14.87 -12.49
CA GLN A 109 -21.71 -14.07 -13.71
C GLN A 109 -20.36 -13.48 -14.12
N ILE A 110 -19.59 -12.96 -13.15
CA ILE A 110 -18.26 -12.40 -13.41
C ILE A 110 -17.13 -13.45 -13.42
N GLY A 111 -17.47 -14.72 -13.21
CA GLY A 111 -16.51 -15.84 -13.22
C GLY A 111 -15.50 -15.78 -12.06
N THR A 112 -15.95 -15.42 -10.85
CA THR A 112 -15.07 -15.32 -9.67
C THR A 112 -14.37 -16.64 -9.38
N PRO A 113 -13.04 -16.65 -9.20
CA PRO A 113 -12.31 -17.85 -8.83
C PRO A 113 -12.82 -18.48 -7.54
N THR A 114 -13.10 -19.78 -7.58
CA THR A 114 -13.52 -20.55 -6.39
C THR A 114 -12.33 -20.94 -5.52
N LYS A 115 -11.15 -21.14 -6.12
CA LYS A 115 -9.90 -21.43 -5.40
C LYS A 115 -9.54 -20.27 -4.48
N TRP A 116 -9.25 -20.55 -3.21
CA TRP A 116 -8.94 -19.56 -2.16
C TRP A 116 -10.09 -18.62 -1.78
N ASN A 117 -11.33 -18.94 -2.17
CA ASN A 117 -12.53 -18.27 -1.67
C ASN A 117 -12.57 -16.74 -1.92
N TYR A 118 -12.33 -16.31 -3.16
CA TYR A 118 -12.18 -14.88 -3.52
C TYR A 118 -13.41 -14.01 -3.23
N VAL A 119 -14.58 -14.60 -3.02
CA VAL A 119 -15.83 -13.84 -2.79
C VAL A 119 -15.99 -13.33 -1.37
N ASN A 120 -15.25 -13.87 -0.39
CA ASN A 120 -15.53 -13.67 1.04
C ASN A 120 -14.66 -12.60 1.71
N ASP A 121 -13.88 -11.85 0.94
CA ASP A 121 -13.16 -10.69 1.41
C ASP A 121 -13.00 -9.67 0.27
N CYS A 122 -12.63 -8.46 0.64
CA CYS A 122 -12.27 -7.42 -0.32
C CYS A 122 -11.12 -6.57 0.20
N THR A 123 -10.60 -5.72 -0.68
CA THR A 123 -9.50 -4.81 -0.36
C THR A 123 -9.78 -3.41 -0.85
N ASP A 124 -9.40 -2.42 -0.06
CA ASP A 124 -9.28 -1.04 -0.51
C ASP A 124 -7.90 -0.47 -0.16
N ILE A 125 -7.62 0.73 -0.67
CA ILE A 125 -6.33 1.38 -0.49
C ILE A 125 -6.57 2.65 0.32
N GLN A 126 -5.91 2.76 1.47
CA GLN A 126 -5.87 3.96 2.29
C GLN A 126 -4.72 4.88 1.86
N LEU A 127 -4.71 6.10 2.40
CA LEU A 127 -3.58 7.02 2.31
C LEU A 127 -2.93 7.12 3.69
N ALA A 128 -1.60 7.06 3.71
CA ALA A 128 -0.81 7.25 4.92
C ALA A 128 0.37 8.17 4.64
N ALA A 129 0.87 8.84 5.68
CA ALA A 129 2.06 9.68 5.59
C ALA A 129 3.03 9.38 6.73
N ALA A 130 4.32 9.54 6.47
CA ALA A 130 5.38 9.49 7.47
C ALA A 130 6.45 10.55 7.16
N ARG A 131 7.27 10.91 8.14
CA ARG A 131 8.39 11.86 7.98
C ARG A 131 9.66 11.30 8.64
N GLY A 132 9.93 10.02 8.37
CA GLY A 132 10.91 9.25 9.14
C GLY A 132 10.40 8.85 10.52
N GLY A 133 11.24 8.15 11.28
CA GLY A 133 10.81 7.60 12.58
C GLY A 133 9.75 6.50 12.45
N ALA A 134 9.24 6.05 13.60
CA ALA A 134 8.18 5.04 13.67
C ALA A 134 6.77 5.64 13.55
N ASP A 135 6.67 6.96 13.68
CA ASP A 135 5.42 7.69 13.61
C ASP A 135 4.94 7.75 12.16
N PHE A 136 3.67 7.37 11.97
CA PHE A 136 2.98 7.56 10.71
C PHE A 136 1.53 7.94 10.98
N SER A 137 0.96 8.70 10.05
CA SER A 137 -0.38 9.23 10.18
C SER A 137 -1.30 8.59 9.14
N ARG A 138 -2.41 8.04 9.62
CA ARG A 138 -3.60 7.70 8.82
C ARG A 138 -4.71 8.67 9.17
N THR A 139 -4.55 9.91 8.71
CA THR A 139 -5.45 11.02 9.03
C THR A 139 -6.89 10.70 8.63
N PHE A 140 -7.06 10.14 7.42
CA PHE A 140 -8.33 9.71 6.86
C PHE A 140 -8.37 8.18 6.84
N LEU A 141 -9.38 7.58 7.47
CA LEU A 141 -9.52 6.11 7.59
C LEU A 141 -10.35 5.51 6.45
N GLU A 142 -10.96 6.36 5.64
CA GLU A 142 -11.65 6.02 4.42
C GLU A 142 -10.68 5.52 3.35
N ALA A 143 -11.23 4.76 2.39
CA ALA A 143 -10.48 4.38 1.21
C ALA A 143 -10.13 5.62 0.38
N PHE A 144 -8.83 5.81 0.13
CA PHE A 144 -8.32 6.78 -0.84
C PHE A 144 -8.56 6.30 -2.27
N ILE A 145 -8.28 5.02 -2.56
CA ILE A 145 -8.66 4.37 -3.84
C ILE A 145 -9.62 3.23 -3.55
N ARG A 146 -10.88 3.44 -3.93
CA ARG A 146 -11.96 2.44 -3.85
C ARG A 146 -11.89 1.49 -5.06
N PRO A 147 -12.41 0.24 -4.93
CA PRO A 147 -12.46 -0.72 -6.05
C PRO A 147 -13.19 -0.24 -7.32
N GLY A 148 -14.05 0.78 -7.21
CA GLY A 148 -14.81 1.34 -8.33
C GLY A 148 -16.13 0.58 -8.59
N ALA A 149 -16.68 0.71 -9.79
CA ALA A 149 -17.98 0.10 -10.13
C ALA A 149 -17.88 -1.37 -10.60
N ASP A 150 -16.70 -1.80 -11.07
CA ASP A 150 -16.53 -3.15 -11.60
C ASP A 150 -16.45 -4.18 -10.46
N LEU A 151 -17.45 -5.07 -10.39
CA LEU A 151 -17.60 -6.10 -9.36
C LEU A 151 -16.37 -7.02 -9.22
N ARG A 152 -15.59 -7.21 -10.28
CA ARG A 152 -14.36 -8.02 -10.22
C ARG A 152 -13.32 -7.43 -9.25
N ASN A 153 -13.37 -6.11 -8.98
CA ASN A 153 -12.49 -5.45 -8.01
C ASN A 153 -13.00 -5.55 -6.57
N TRP A 154 -14.25 -5.96 -6.36
CA TRP A 154 -14.87 -6.16 -5.05
C TRP A 154 -14.67 -7.58 -4.49
N THR A 155 -13.70 -8.31 -5.05
CA THR A 155 -13.29 -9.64 -4.62
C THR A 155 -11.85 -9.62 -4.14
N SER A 156 -11.42 -10.72 -3.53
CA SER A 156 -10.12 -10.84 -2.90
C SER A 156 -8.99 -10.38 -3.80
N ARG A 157 -8.01 -9.70 -3.19
CA ARG A 157 -6.72 -9.34 -3.80
C ARG A 157 -6.79 -8.38 -5.00
N SER A 158 -7.95 -7.79 -5.30
CA SER A 158 -8.20 -7.13 -6.59
C SER A 158 -8.03 -5.61 -6.61
N ASN A 159 -7.62 -4.98 -5.49
CA ASN A 159 -7.35 -3.54 -5.44
C ASN A 159 -6.04 -3.25 -4.67
N TYR A 160 -4.90 -3.38 -5.35
CA TYR A 160 -3.56 -3.21 -4.77
C TYR A 160 -2.78 -2.16 -5.54
N ALA A 161 -2.33 -1.10 -4.86
CA ALA A 161 -1.38 -0.17 -5.45
C ALA A 161 -0.06 -0.89 -5.73
N ALA A 162 0.46 -0.69 -6.94
CA ALA A 162 1.85 -0.98 -7.26
C ALA A 162 2.77 0.03 -6.55
N ARG A 163 4.07 -0.17 -6.67
CA ARG A 163 5.06 0.66 -5.98
C ARG A 163 5.08 2.09 -6.54
N GLY A 164 4.98 3.05 -5.62
CA GLY A 164 5.32 4.44 -5.86
C GLY A 164 4.16 5.31 -6.38
N ILE A 165 4.33 6.62 -6.18
CA ILE A 165 3.55 7.69 -6.79
C ILE A 165 4.52 8.42 -7.70
N VAL A 166 4.29 8.36 -9.01
CA VAL A 166 5.30 8.76 -10.00
C VAL A 166 4.86 10.06 -10.68
N GLN A 167 5.73 11.04 -10.75
CA GLN A 167 5.48 12.21 -11.59
C GLN A 167 5.60 11.83 -13.06
N THR A 168 4.50 11.94 -13.80
CA THR A 168 4.42 11.57 -15.22
C THR A 168 4.20 12.76 -16.15
N GLY A 169 4.04 13.95 -15.57
CA GLY A 169 4.00 15.22 -16.29
C GLY A 169 4.19 16.39 -15.32
N ASP A 170 4.27 17.62 -15.85
CA ASP A 170 4.54 18.83 -15.05
C ASP A 170 3.50 19.05 -13.94
N ARG A 171 2.25 18.72 -14.23
CA ARG A 171 1.10 18.85 -13.32
C ARG A 171 0.36 17.54 -13.12
N GLU A 172 1.06 16.41 -13.24
CA GLU A 172 0.44 15.09 -13.16
C GLU A 172 1.30 14.08 -12.40
N LEU A 173 0.68 13.46 -11.39
CA LEU A 173 1.18 12.28 -10.71
C LEU A 173 0.35 11.06 -11.14
N SER A 174 1.01 9.91 -11.24
CA SER A 174 0.40 8.63 -11.57
C SER A 174 0.51 7.64 -10.42
N ILE A 175 -0.57 6.90 -10.21
CA ILE A 175 -0.65 5.75 -9.32
C ILE A 175 -1.11 4.56 -10.16
N TYR A 176 -0.39 3.45 -10.08
CA TYR A 176 -0.76 2.23 -10.79
C TYR A 176 -1.38 1.24 -9.82
N VAL A 177 -2.56 0.73 -10.15
CA VAL A 177 -3.32 -0.17 -9.28
C VAL A 177 -3.59 -1.46 -10.04
N LYS A 178 -3.35 -2.61 -9.40
CA LYS A 178 -3.68 -3.91 -9.95
C LYS A 178 -5.17 -4.17 -9.75
N HIS A 179 -5.88 -4.36 -10.87
CA HIS A 179 -7.29 -4.69 -10.94
C HIS A 179 -7.51 -6.16 -11.34
N HIS A 180 -8.66 -6.71 -10.98
CA HIS A 180 -9.13 -8.05 -11.36
C HIS A 180 -8.14 -9.18 -11.02
N SER A 181 -7.55 -9.14 -9.81
CA SER A 181 -6.66 -10.21 -9.38
C SER A 181 -7.41 -11.54 -9.34
N GLY A 182 -6.81 -12.59 -9.94
CA GLY A 182 -7.44 -13.91 -10.03
C GLY A 182 -8.30 -14.12 -11.26
N TYR A 183 -8.64 -13.07 -12.02
CA TYR A 183 -9.39 -13.18 -13.28
C TYR A 183 -8.43 -13.15 -14.48
N LYS A 184 -8.90 -13.66 -15.63
CA LYS A 184 -8.14 -13.58 -16.90
C LYS A 184 -7.89 -12.13 -17.36
N SER A 185 -8.74 -11.20 -16.95
CA SER A 185 -8.66 -9.77 -17.28
C SER A 185 -7.79 -8.96 -16.31
N ILE A 186 -6.92 -9.60 -15.54
CA ILE A 186 -5.98 -8.95 -14.62
C ILE A 186 -5.10 -7.93 -15.38
N HIS A 187 -4.98 -6.72 -14.84
CA HIS A 187 -4.18 -5.65 -15.45
C HIS A 187 -3.79 -4.59 -14.41
N LEU A 188 -2.85 -3.72 -14.79
CA LEU A 188 -2.60 -2.48 -14.09
C LEU A 188 -3.45 -1.37 -14.71
N LYS A 189 -4.18 -0.65 -13.86
CA LYS A 189 -4.89 0.58 -14.21
C LYS A 189 -4.11 1.78 -13.69
N ARG A 190 -3.90 2.76 -14.56
CA ARG A 190 -3.28 4.04 -14.20
C ARG A 190 -4.37 5.00 -13.71
N TYR A 191 -4.16 5.54 -12.52
CA TYR A 191 -4.89 6.66 -11.96
C TYR A 191 -4.00 7.89 -12.04
N THR A 192 -4.60 9.04 -12.32
CA THR A 192 -3.89 10.32 -12.33
C THR A 192 -4.44 11.23 -11.24
N ILE A 193 -3.56 12.02 -10.64
CA ILE A 193 -3.90 13.02 -9.64
C ILE A 193 -3.04 14.26 -9.86
N ARG A 194 -3.61 15.43 -9.59
CA ARG A 194 -2.83 16.68 -9.59
C ARG A 194 -1.77 16.62 -8.47
N PRO A 195 -0.59 17.22 -8.65
CA PRO A 195 0.36 17.45 -7.59
C PRO A 195 -0.30 18.01 -6.34
N ASP A 196 0.11 17.49 -5.18
CA ASP A 196 -0.30 17.97 -3.86
C ASP A 196 -1.82 17.80 -3.59
N GLY A 197 -2.58 17.15 -4.49
CA GLY A 197 -4.04 17.06 -4.46
C GLY A 197 -4.62 15.81 -3.81
N PHE A 198 -3.93 15.19 -2.85
CA PHE A 198 -4.32 13.91 -2.25
C PHE A 198 -5.57 13.96 -1.39
N VAL A 199 -5.87 15.13 -0.80
CA VAL A 199 -7.01 15.31 0.09
C VAL A 199 -7.64 16.67 -0.17
N SER A 200 -8.94 16.80 0.08
CA SER A 200 -9.68 18.05 -0.06
C SER A 200 -10.44 18.36 1.23
N VAL A 201 -10.45 19.63 1.61
CA VAL A 201 -11.30 20.15 2.68
C VAL A 201 -12.46 20.89 2.01
N GLN A 202 -13.68 20.71 2.52
CA GLN A 202 -14.85 21.45 2.08
C GLN A 202 -15.28 22.42 3.19
N ALA A 203 -15.52 23.67 2.81
CA ALA A 203 -16.22 24.64 3.63
C ALA A 203 -17.71 24.68 3.22
N PRO A 204 -18.62 25.09 4.12
CA PRO A 204 -19.98 25.46 3.75
C PRO A 204 -19.99 26.54 2.67
N TYR A 205 -21.13 26.69 1.98
CA TYR A 205 -21.29 27.74 0.97
C TYR A 205 -20.98 29.15 1.50
N GLU A 206 -21.23 29.38 2.79
CA GLU A 206 -21.04 30.67 3.46
C GLU A 206 -19.57 30.98 3.82
N GLY A 207 -18.66 29.99 3.74
CA GLY A 207 -17.25 30.10 4.15
C GLY A 207 -16.97 29.49 5.51
#